data_AF-A0A9R1R799-F1
#
_entry.id   AF-A0A9R1R799-F1
#
_cell.length_a   1.000
_cell.length_b   1.000
_cell.length_c   1.000
_cell.angle_alpha   90.00
_cell.angle_beta   90.00
_cell.angle_gamma   90.00
#
_symmetry.space_group_name_H-M   'P 1'
#
loop_
_entity.id
_entity.type
_entity.pdbx_description
1 polymer ?
#
loop_
_entity_poly.entity_id
_entity_poly.type
_entity_poly.pdbx_seq_one_letter_code
_entity_poly.pdbx_strand_id
1 'polypeptide(L)'
;MNGLGIPVSSCLLEKNATKEVLQLIKIAHNRNIPIYYPTDLWCLNSNNNEQLEIFDSAELLSGLISLGWTSVDIGPSTLEIIFSLLSSYKVRNDIGMNVMRV
;
A
#
# COMPACT_ATOMS: atom_id res chain seq x y z
N MET A 1 5.88 1.18 0.45
CA MET A 1 6.11 -0.08 -0.27
C MET A 1 7.43 -0.06 -1.03
N ASN A 2 7.61 0.75 -2.08
CA ASN A 2 8.87 0.76 -2.85
C ASN A 2 10.13 1.13 -2.05
N GLY A 3 10.07 2.14 -1.17
CA GLY A 3 11.17 2.45 -0.25
C GLY A 3 11.47 1.35 0.79
N LEU A 4 10.61 0.34 0.90
CA LEU A 4 10.79 -0.87 1.74
C LEU A 4 11.16 -2.10 0.89
N GLY A 5 11.44 -1.93 -0.41
CA GLY A 5 11.82 -3.02 -1.32
C GLY A 5 10.66 -3.75 -2.00
N ILE A 6 9.40 -3.36 -1.74
CA ILE A 6 8.23 -3.99 -2.36
C ILE A 6 7.94 -3.32 -3.72
N PRO A 7 7.84 -4.08 -4.82
CA PRO A 7 7.56 -3.54 -6.14
C PRO A 7 6.21 -2.82 -6.20
N VAL A 8 6.19 -1.73 -6.93
CA VAL A 8 4.99 -0.94 -7.22
C VAL A 8 5.06 -0.57 -8.70
N SER A 9 3.91 -0.50 -9.36
CA SER A 9 3.85 -0.11 -10.77
C SER A 9 4.53 1.24 -10.99
N SER A 10 5.31 1.35 -12.06
CA SER A 10 6.12 2.55 -12.35
C SER A 10 5.27 3.80 -12.61
N CYS A 11 4.00 3.63 -13.00
CA CYS A 11 3.05 4.74 -13.15
C CYS A 11 2.58 5.33 -11.80
N LEU A 12 2.74 4.60 -10.70
CA LEU A 12 2.39 5.02 -9.34
C LEU A 12 3.62 5.45 -8.53
N LEU A 13 4.82 5.40 -9.13
CA LEU A 13 6.07 5.77 -8.48
C LEU A 13 6.44 7.22 -8.80
N GLU A 14 6.59 8.02 -7.74
CA GLU A 14 7.26 9.32 -7.84
C GLU A 14 8.77 9.11 -8.00
N LYS A 15 9.30 9.40 -9.19
CA LYS A 15 10.66 8.99 -9.61
C LYS A 15 11.77 9.60 -8.77
N ASN A 16 11.52 10.75 -8.15
CA ASN A 16 12.52 11.52 -7.41
C ASN A 16 12.29 11.53 -5.90
N ALA A 17 11.43 10.65 -5.37
CA ALA A 17 11.09 10.62 -3.93
C ALA A 17 11.83 9.53 -3.13
N THR A 18 12.66 8.69 -3.77
CA THR A 18 13.30 7.54 -3.12
C THR A 18 14.15 7.94 -1.92
N LYS A 19 14.90 9.04 -2.03
CA LYS A 19 15.78 9.51 -0.95
C LYS A 19 14.97 10.00 0.25
N GLU A 20 13.91 10.74 -0.01
CA GLU A 20 12.99 11.33 0.95
C GLU A 20 12.24 10.23 1.71
N VAL A 21 11.75 9.21 1.00
CA VAL A 21 11.07 8.05 1.60
C VAL A 21 12.00 7.29 2.54
N LEU A 22 13.25 7.02 2.11
CA LEU A 22 14.23 6.34 2.96
C LEU A 22 14.60 7.16 4.21
N GLN A 23 14.72 8.48 4.08
CA GLN A 23 14.92 9.38 5.21
C GLN A 23 13.74 9.33 6.18
N LEU A 24 12.50 9.36 5.67
CA LEU A 24 11.28 9.28 6.49
C LEU A 24 11.22 7.96 7.27
N ILE A 25 11.48 6.83 6.61
CA ILE A 25 11.52 5.50 7.25
C ILE A 25 12.56 5.49 8.38
N LYS A 26 13.76 6.01 8.12
CA LYS A 26 14.83 6.09 9.14
C LYS A 26 14.43 6.97 10.33
N ILE A 27 13.81 8.12 10.08
CA ILE A 27 13.34 9.02 11.15
C ILE A 27 12.26 8.35 12.00
N ALA A 28 11.28 7.71 11.36
CA ALA A 28 10.21 7.00 12.08
C ALA A 28 10.78 5.88 12.95
N HIS A 29 11.67 5.05 12.38
CA HIS A 29 12.39 4.01 13.12
C HIS A 29 13.12 4.58 14.34
N ASN A 30 13.93 5.63 14.16
CA ASN A 30 14.69 6.26 15.26
C ASN A 30 13.79 6.86 16.35
N ARG A 31 12.54 7.18 16.03
CA ARG A 31 11.54 7.71 16.98
C ARG A 31 10.60 6.64 17.53
N ASN A 32 10.80 5.37 17.19
CA ASN A 32 9.90 4.26 17.51
C ASN A 32 8.45 4.52 17.04
N ILE A 33 8.30 5.16 15.88
CA ILE A 33 7.00 5.39 15.24
C ILE A 33 6.78 4.23 14.26
N PRO A 34 5.79 3.35 14.48
CA PRO A 34 5.50 2.27 13.56
C PRO A 34 4.97 2.84 12.23
N ILE A 35 5.47 2.30 11.12
CA ILE A 35 4.95 2.55 9.78
C ILE A 35 4.24 1.29 9.32
N TYR A 36 2.95 1.40 9.05
CA TYR A 36 2.16 0.34 8.43
C TYR A 36 2.01 0.63 6.93
N TYR A 37 2.04 -0.42 6.12
CA TYR A 37 1.78 -0.37 4.69
C TYR A 37 0.84 -1.54 4.32
N PRO A 38 0.14 -1.47 3.17
CA PRO A 38 -0.81 -2.51 2.79
C PRO A 38 -0.16 -3.90 2.71
N THR A 39 -0.79 -4.88 3.35
CA THR A 39 -0.39 -6.30 3.32
C THR A 39 -1.07 -7.06 2.19
N ASP A 40 -2.24 -6.57 1.75
CA ASP A 40 -2.97 -7.08 0.61
C ASP A 40 -3.58 -5.91 -0.19
N LEU A 41 -3.81 -6.15 -1.47
CA LEU A 41 -4.20 -5.12 -2.43
C LEU A 41 -5.25 -5.68 -3.39
N TRP A 42 -6.25 -4.85 -3.68
CA TRP A 42 -7.10 -5.05 -4.84
C TRP A 42 -6.34 -4.66 -6.09
N CYS A 43 -6.22 -5.57 -7.06
CA CYS A 43 -5.52 -5.36 -8.31
C CYS A 43 -6.45 -5.59 -9.49
N LEU A 44 -6.37 -4.70 -10.48
CA LEU A 44 -7.04 -4.85 -11.77
C LEU A 44 -6.05 -5.34 -12.83
N ASN A 45 -6.49 -6.27 -13.67
CA ASN A 45 -5.75 -6.68 -14.85
C ASN A 45 -6.28 -5.95 -16.10
N SER A 46 -5.49 -5.01 -16.62
CA SER A 46 -5.85 -4.29 -17.84
C SER A 46 -5.82 -5.15 -19.10
N ASN A 47 -5.10 -6.28 -19.06
CA ASN A 47 -5.00 -7.21 -20.19
C ASN A 47 -6.14 -8.22 -20.23
N ASN A 48 -6.95 -8.34 -19.16
CA ASN A 48 -7.99 -9.36 -19.03
C ASN A 48 -9.34 -8.78 -18.58
N ASN A 49 -9.94 -7.91 -19.41
CA ASN A 49 -11.27 -7.33 -19.18
C ASN A 49 -11.48 -6.71 -17.79
N GLU A 50 -10.44 -6.05 -17.24
CA GLU A 50 -10.50 -5.43 -15.90
C GLU A 50 -10.86 -6.44 -14.80
N GLN A 51 -10.40 -7.69 -14.92
CA GLN A 51 -10.53 -8.67 -13.85
C GLN A 51 -9.95 -8.11 -12.54
N LEU A 52 -10.72 -8.23 -11.46
CA LEU A 52 -10.35 -7.79 -10.13
C LEU A 52 -9.99 -8.98 -9.26
N GLU A 53 -8.80 -8.97 -8.66
CA GLU A 53 -8.34 -10.00 -7.72
C GLU A 53 -7.62 -9.35 -6.53
N ILE A 54 -7.54 -10.08 -5.41
CA ILE A 54 -6.78 -9.69 -4.23
C ILE A 54 -5.45 -10.43 -4.28
N PHE A 55 -4.35 -9.70 -4.12
CA PHE A 55 -3.02 -10.27 -3.95
C PHE A 55 -2.39 -9.81 -2.66
N ASP A 56 -1.58 -10.68 -2.05
CA ASP A 56 -0.66 -10.27 -0.99
C ASP A 56 0.38 -9.29 -1.56
N SER A 57 0.77 -8.30 -0.78
CA SER A 57 1.71 -7.29 -1.24
C SER A 57 3.11 -7.85 -1.50
N ALA A 58 3.50 -8.94 -0.84
CA ALA A 58 4.71 -9.68 -1.15
C ALA A 58 4.58 -10.48 -2.46
N GLU A 59 3.39 -10.93 -2.85
CA GLU A 59 3.18 -11.60 -4.13
C GLU A 59 3.38 -10.66 -5.32
N LEU A 60 3.32 -9.34 -5.14
CA LEU A 60 3.71 -8.38 -6.19
C LEU A 60 5.19 -8.50 -6.59
N LEU A 61 6.04 -9.13 -5.75
CA LEU A 61 7.42 -9.51 -6.12
C LEU A 61 7.47 -10.60 -7.20
N SER A 62 6.37 -11.33 -7.44
CA SER A 62 6.32 -12.46 -8.38
C SER A 62 6.16 -12.07 -9.85
N GLY A 63 6.18 -10.76 -10.17
CA GLY A 63 6.07 -10.27 -11.54
C GLY A 63 4.65 -10.00 -12.02
N LEU A 64 3.67 -9.95 -11.11
CA LEU A 64 2.27 -9.60 -11.41
C LEU A 64 2.15 -8.27 -12.19
N ILE A 65 2.99 -7.29 -11.87
CA ILE A 65 3.04 -5.99 -12.58
C ILE A 65 3.36 -6.19 -14.07
N SER A 66 4.28 -7.10 -14.42
CA SER A 66 4.62 -7.42 -15.81
C SER A 66 3.52 -8.17 -16.55
N LEU A 67 2.60 -8.82 -15.82
CA LEU A 67 1.43 -9.51 -16.38
C LEU A 67 0.22 -8.58 -16.60
N GLY A 68 0.35 -7.29 -16.27
CA GLY A 68 -0.72 -6.28 -16.45
C GLY A 68 -1.55 -6.01 -15.21
N TRP A 69 -1.18 -6.56 -14.05
CA TRP A 69 -1.86 -6.26 -12.80
C TRP A 69 -1.40 -4.94 -12.20
N THR A 70 -2.34 -4.08 -11.82
CA THR A 70 -2.07 -2.81 -11.12
C THR A 70 -2.96 -2.69 -9.89
N SER A 71 -2.36 -2.34 -8.75
CA SER A 71 -3.09 -2.10 -7.51
C SER A 71 -3.97 -0.86 -7.62
N VAL A 72 -5.25 -0.98 -7.23
CA VAL A 72 -6.22 0.11 -7.27
C VAL A 72 -6.79 0.48 -5.91
N ASP A 73 -6.75 -0.44 -4.94
CA ASP A 73 -7.18 -0.16 -3.57
C ASP A 73 -6.50 -1.11 -2.57
N ILE A 74 -6.66 -0.83 -1.28
CA ILE A 74 -6.23 -1.70 -0.18
C ILE A 74 -7.15 -2.91 -0.02
N GLY A 75 -6.57 -4.08 0.23
CA GLY A 75 -7.32 -5.31 0.43
C GLY A 75 -8.04 -5.38 1.78
N PRO A 76 -8.93 -6.36 1.96
CA PRO A 76 -9.72 -6.53 3.18
C PRO A 76 -8.87 -6.78 4.42
N SER A 77 -7.76 -7.52 4.32
CA SER A 77 -6.91 -7.81 5.48
C SER A 77 -6.21 -6.55 5.98
N THR A 78 -5.77 -5.70 5.06
CA THR A 78 -5.21 -4.37 5.37
C THR A 78 -6.26 -3.48 6.03
N LEU A 79 -7.50 -3.49 5.53
CA LEU A 79 -8.60 -2.73 6.13
C LEU A 79 -8.86 -3.17 7.57
N GLU A 80 -8.90 -4.47 7.84
CA GLU A 80 -9.06 -4.99 9.21
C GLU A 80 -7.94 -4.53 10.15
N ILE A 81 -6.68 -4.57 9.68
CA ILE A 81 -5.52 -4.06 10.45
C ILE A 81 -5.69 -2.57 10.74
N ILE A 82 -6.06 -1.76 9.75
CA ILE A 82 -6.28 -0.32 9.91
C ILE A 82 -7.39 -0.09 10.94
N PHE A 83 -8.53 -0.75 10.83
CA PHE A 83 -9.64 -0.59 11.78
C PHE A 83 -9.24 -1.00 13.20
N SER A 84 -8.53 -2.11 13.36
CA SER A 84 -8.00 -2.54 14.66
C SER A 84 -7.05 -1.48 15.24
N LEU A 85 -6.13 -0.95 14.45
CA LEU A 85 -5.21 0.11 14.89
C LEU A 85 -5.98 1.37 15.30
N LEU A 86 -6.88 1.86 14.44
CA LEU A 86 -7.67 3.06 14.70
C LEU A 86 -8.51 2.96 15.97
N SER A 87 -9.01 1.76 16.30
CA SER A 87 -9.76 1.53 17.53
C SER A 87 -8.93 1.70 18.82
N SER A 88 -7.60 1.55 18.72
CA SER A 88 -6.68 1.65 19.85
C SER A 88 -6.23 3.09 20.17
N TYR A 89 -6.44 4.04 19.24
CA TYR A 89 -5.98 5.43 19.37
C TYR A 89 -7.12 6.38 19.78
N LYS A 90 -6.82 7.33 20.68
CA LYS A 90 -7.78 8.33 21.17
C LYS A 90 -8.02 9.50 20.22
N VAL A 91 -7.02 9.86 19.42
CA VAL A 91 -7.06 10.97 18.46
C VAL A 91 -6.48 10.46 17.14
N ARG A 92 -7.15 10.78 16.04
CA ARG A 92 -6.72 10.42 14.68
C ARG A 92 -6.87 11.61 13.75
N ASN A 93 -5.94 11.72 12.80
CA ASN A 93 -5.96 12.71 11.72
C ASN A 93 -5.90 11.95 10.40
N ASP A 94 -7.01 11.90 9.69
CA ASP A 94 -7.15 11.16 8.45
C ASP A 94 -6.96 12.14 7.27
N ILE A 95 -5.96 11.89 6.42
CA ILE A 95 -5.66 12.73 5.25
C ILE A 95 -5.61 11.82 4.01
N GLY A 96 -6.33 12.20 2.95
CA GLY A 96 -6.34 11.45 1.68
C GLY A 96 -7.22 10.19 1.67
N MET A 97 -8.03 9.97 2.70
CA MET A 97 -8.92 8.81 2.80
C MET A 97 -10.25 9.10 2.08
N ASN A 98 -10.46 8.52 0.90
CA ASN A 98 -11.79 8.41 0.28
C ASN A 98 -12.45 7.14 0.81
N VAL A 99 -12.96 7.19 2.05
CA VAL A 99 -13.71 6.06 2.60
C VAL A 99 -15.05 6.01 1.85
N MET A 100 -15.23 5.07 0.92
CA MET A 100 -16.58 4.64 0.57
C MET A 100 -17.18 4.07 1.85
N ARG A 101 -18.05 4.84 2.49
CA ARG A 101 -18.99 4.29 3.45
C ARG A 101 -19.88 3.33 2.66
N VAL A 102 -19.73 2.04 2.92
CA VAL A 102 -20.72 1.03 2.53
C VAL A 102 -21.96 1.21 3.40
#